data_AF-A0A8J3IV55-F1
#
_entry.id   AF-A0A8J3IV55-F1
#
_cell.length_a   1.000
_cell.length_b   1.000
_cell.length_c   1.000
_cell.angle_alpha   90.00
_cell.angle_beta   90.00
_cell.angle_gamma   90.00
#
_symmetry.space_group_name_H-M   'P 1'
#
loop_
_entity.id
_entity.type
_entity.pdbx_description
1 polymer ?
#
loop_
_entity_poly.entity_id
_entity_poly.type
_entity_poly.pdbx_seq_one_letter_code
_entity_poly.pdbx_strand_id
1 'polypeptide(L)'
;MPRMVYCVKLKRELPGLDKPPFPGELGQRIFEHVSKQAYEMWPAQSTQIINDNGLNMADPEARKLLRKEMEKFFFGDPAQQSQQQGQHMVFCAKLQRELPGLDKPPFPGELGRRIYEGISKQAWDMWPAQSTLIINHYGLNMADPEARKILREQMEEFFFGADAKMPEGWEPEPAGAGAGPRRKGGGGAARKK
;
A
#
# COMPACT_ATOMS: atom_id res chain seq x y z
N MET A 1 4.89 36.73 -15.90
CA MET A 1 4.87 36.48 -14.46
C MET A 1 4.01 35.24 -14.23
N PRO A 2 4.46 34.23 -13.46
CA PRO A 2 3.66 33.03 -13.22
C PRO A 2 2.39 33.40 -12.45
N ARG A 3 1.25 32.85 -12.86
CA ARG A 3 -0.02 33.02 -12.16
C ARG A 3 0.07 32.32 -10.81
N MET A 4 -0.14 33.04 -9.71
CA MET A 4 -0.24 32.42 -8.38
C MET A 4 -1.68 31.95 -8.15
N VAL A 5 -1.83 30.72 -7.65
CA VAL A 5 -3.12 30.12 -7.36
C VAL A 5 -3.07 29.45 -5.99
N TYR A 6 -4.10 29.65 -5.18
CA TYR A 6 -4.26 28.93 -3.92
C TYR A 6 -4.65 27.48 -4.22
N CYS A 7 -3.72 26.55 -3.99
CA CYS A 7 -3.95 25.15 -4.31
C CYS A 7 -4.83 24.48 -3.25
N VAL A 8 -6.01 23.98 -3.64
CA VAL A 8 -6.93 23.27 -2.74
C VAL A 8 -6.29 22.02 -2.12
N LYS A 9 -5.51 21.28 -2.93
CA LYS A 9 -4.83 20.05 -2.53
C LYS A 9 -3.68 20.29 -1.54
N LEU A 10 -2.84 21.29 -1.80
CA LEU A 10 -1.62 21.56 -1.02
C LEU A 10 -1.81 22.66 0.03
N LYS A 11 -2.97 23.31 0.04
CA LYS A 11 -3.36 24.42 0.95
C LYS A 11 -2.32 25.55 1.04
N ARG A 12 -1.58 25.78 -0.05
CA ARG A 12 -0.55 26.82 -0.16
C ARG A 12 -0.62 27.50 -1.53
N GLU A 13 -0.15 28.73 -1.58
CA GLU A 13 -0.02 29.50 -2.81
C GLU A 13 1.18 29.00 -3.61
N LEU A 14 0.93 28.62 -4.85
CA LEU A 14 1.91 28.04 -5.75
C LEU A 14 1.70 28.56 -7.17
N PRO A 15 2.70 28.43 -8.05
CA PRO A 15 2.50 28.66 -9.47
C PRO A 15 1.39 27.75 -10.01
N GLY A 16 0.33 28.37 -10.51
CA GLY A 16 -0.78 27.74 -11.21
C GLY A 16 -0.38 27.23 -12.60
N LEU A 17 -1.30 26.53 -13.26
CA LEU A 17 -1.12 26.17 -14.66
C LEU A 17 -1.15 27.42 -15.56
N ASP A 18 -0.38 27.39 -16.64
CA ASP A 18 -0.36 28.46 -17.64
C ASP A 18 -1.58 28.43 -18.56
N LYS A 19 -2.16 27.23 -18.77
CA LYS A 19 -3.35 27.00 -19.62
C LYS A 19 -4.22 25.88 -19.04
N PRO A 20 -5.54 25.91 -19.25
CA PRO A 20 -6.41 24.80 -18.88
C PRO A 20 -5.99 23.53 -19.65
N PRO A 21 -5.83 22.39 -18.96
CA PRO A 21 -5.26 21.18 -19.56
C PRO A 21 -6.22 20.46 -20.52
N PHE A 22 -7.53 20.66 -20.36
CA PHE A 22 -8.54 20.10 -21.26
C PHE A 22 -9.77 21.00 -21.33
N PRO A 23 -10.54 20.94 -22.44
CA PRO A 23 -11.74 21.75 -22.61
C PRO A 23 -12.88 21.25 -21.71
N GLY A 24 -13.60 22.19 -21.08
CA GLY A 24 -14.77 21.92 -20.22
C GLY A 24 -14.63 22.51 -18.82
N GLU A 25 -15.72 22.46 -18.05
CA GLU A 25 -15.78 23.11 -16.72
C GLU A 25 -14.77 22.56 -15.72
N LEU A 26 -14.52 21.25 -15.74
CA LEU A 26 -13.54 20.64 -14.83
C LEU A 26 -12.11 21.10 -15.13
N GLY A 27 -11.78 21.37 -16.40
CA GLY A 27 -10.46 21.88 -16.78
C GLY A 27 -10.25 23.31 -16.30
N GLN A 28 -11.32 24.11 -16.32
CA GLN A 28 -11.34 25.47 -15.80
C GLN A 28 -11.23 25.49 -14.28
N ARG A 29 -11.96 24.62 -13.57
CA ARG A 29 -11.83 24.46 -12.11
C ARG A 29 -10.43 24.05 -11.69
N ILE A 30 -9.82 23.09 -12.40
CA ILE A 30 -8.45 22.66 -12.11
C ILE A 30 -7.49 23.83 -12.32
N PHE A 31 -7.65 24.57 -13.41
CA PHE A 31 -6.82 25.74 -13.68
C PHE A 31 -6.94 26.86 -12.62
N GLU A 32 -8.12 27.04 -12.03
CA GLU A 32 -8.39 28.06 -11.02
C GLU A 32 -8.03 27.66 -9.59
N HIS A 33 -7.98 26.36 -9.28
CA HIS A 33 -7.83 25.86 -7.90
C HIS A 33 -6.68 24.88 -7.70
N VAL A 34 -5.98 24.48 -8.77
CA VAL A 34 -4.90 23.49 -8.73
C VAL A 34 -3.60 24.12 -9.22
N SER A 35 -2.52 23.89 -8.46
CA SER A 35 -1.18 24.33 -8.82
C SER A 35 -0.52 23.38 -9.82
N LYS A 36 0.52 23.85 -10.51
CA LYS A 36 1.34 23.02 -11.41
C LYS A 36 1.88 21.79 -10.69
N GLN A 37 2.36 21.95 -9.46
CA GLN A 37 2.91 20.86 -8.67
C GLN A 37 1.87 19.77 -8.36
N ALA A 38 0.65 20.15 -7.98
CA ALA A 38 -0.41 19.18 -7.72
C ALA A 38 -0.85 18.48 -9.02
N TYR A 39 -0.88 19.19 -10.13
CA TYR A 39 -1.22 18.63 -11.43
C TYR A 39 -0.15 17.63 -11.94
N GLU A 40 1.13 17.88 -11.68
CA GLU A 40 2.22 16.96 -12.04
C GLU A 40 2.14 15.61 -11.30
N MET A 41 1.42 15.53 -10.17
CA MET A 41 1.16 14.26 -9.47
C MET A 41 0.07 13.42 -10.13
N TRP A 42 -0.79 14.03 -10.96
CA TRP A 42 -1.95 13.36 -11.56
C TRP A 42 -1.62 12.28 -12.59
N PRO A 43 -0.64 12.44 -13.51
CA PRO A 43 -0.27 11.39 -14.46
C PRO A 43 0.13 10.06 -13.81
N ALA A 44 0.81 10.12 -12.66
CA ALA A 44 1.17 8.93 -11.90
C ALA A 44 -0.08 8.26 -11.30
N GLN A 45 -0.95 9.05 -10.67
CA GLN A 45 -2.22 8.57 -10.11
C GLN A 45 -3.14 7.97 -11.18
N SER A 46 -3.27 8.65 -12.32
CA SER A 46 -4.14 8.19 -13.40
C SER A 46 -3.67 6.85 -13.96
N THR A 47 -2.36 6.65 -14.11
CA THR A 47 -1.77 5.37 -14.54
C THR A 47 -2.11 4.24 -13.57
N GLN A 48 -2.00 4.50 -12.26
CA GLN A 48 -2.39 3.51 -11.24
C GLN A 48 -3.88 3.17 -11.34
N ILE A 49 -4.76 4.17 -11.43
CA ILE A 49 -6.21 3.96 -11.56
C ILE A 49 -6.53 3.11 -12.80
N ILE A 50 -5.86 3.38 -13.93
CA ILE A 50 -6.06 2.65 -15.18
C ILE A 50 -5.63 1.19 -15.03
N ASN A 51 -4.47 0.93 -14.41
CA ASN A 51 -3.97 -0.43 -14.21
C ASN A 51 -4.85 -1.21 -13.22
N ASP A 52 -5.23 -0.59 -12.10
CA ASP A 52 -6.01 -1.23 -11.04
C ASP A 52 -7.45 -1.55 -11.48
N ASN A 53 -8.08 -0.66 -12.25
CA ASN A 53 -9.44 -0.84 -12.74
C ASN A 53 -9.51 -1.45 -14.15
N GLY A 54 -8.37 -1.72 -14.79
CA GLY A 54 -8.31 -2.24 -16.16
C GLY A 54 -9.02 -1.37 -17.19
N LEU A 55 -8.94 -0.04 -17.04
CA LEU A 55 -9.73 0.89 -17.86
C LEU A 55 -9.18 1.02 -19.28
N ASN A 56 -10.08 1.00 -20.27
CA ASN A 56 -9.73 1.28 -21.66
C ASN A 56 -10.07 2.73 -22.03
N MET A 57 -9.08 3.49 -22.54
CA MET A 57 -9.24 4.89 -22.98
C MET A 57 -10.22 5.08 -24.14
N ALA A 58 -10.54 4.00 -24.86
CA ALA A 58 -11.54 4.01 -25.92
C ALA A 58 -12.98 4.03 -25.37
N ASP A 59 -13.20 3.54 -24.15
CA ASP A 59 -14.53 3.38 -23.58
C ASP A 59 -15.04 4.68 -22.92
N PRO A 60 -16.28 5.11 -23.21
CA PRO A 60 -16.84 6.33 -22.63
C PRO A 60 -17.10 6.23 -21.13
N GLU A 61 -17.36 5.04 -20.56
CA GLU A 61 -17.53 4.85 -19.12
C GLU A 61 -16.19 4.93 -18.39
N ALA A 62 -15.12 4.40 -18.97
CA ALA A 62 -13.77 4.56 -18.44
C ALA A 62 -13.35 6.03 -18.33
N ARG A 63 -13.70 6.85 -19.34
CA ARG A 63 -13.46 8.31 -19.30
C ARG A 63 -14.28 9.01 -18.22
N LYS A 64 -15.52 8.57 -17.99
CA LYS A 64 -16.38 9.10 -16.91
C LYS A 64 -15.81 8.74 -15.54
N LEU A 65 -15.34 7.51 -15.35
CA LEU A 65 -14.74 7.05 -14.10
C LEU A 65 -13.44 7.80 -13.82
N LEU A 66 -12.54 7.90 -14.81
CA LEU A 66 -11.31 8.67 -14.68
C LEU A 66 -11.58 10.15 -14.35
N ARG A 67 -12.63 10.74 -14.93
CA ARG A 67 -13.07 12.11 -14.62
C ARG A 67 -13.54 12.24 -13.17
N LYS A 68 -14.34 11.28 -12.67
CA LYS A 68 -14.80 11.25 -11.27
C LYS A 68 -13.64 11.10 -10.30
N GLU A 69 -12.71 10.18 -10.57
CA GLU A 69 -11.51 9.99 -9.75
C GLU A 69 -10.60 11.23 -9.77
N MET A 70 -10.52 11.95 -10.90
CA MET A 70 -9.79 13.21 -10.99
C MET A 70 -10.39 14.30 -10.10
N GLU A 71 -11.71 14.49 -10.17
CA GLU A 71 -12.40 15.44 -9.31
C GLU A 71 -12.19 15.07 -7.83
N LYS A 72 -12.28 13.78 -7.48
CA LYS A 72 -12.01 13.27 -6.14
C LYS A 72 -10.55 13.45 -5.70
N PHE A 73 -9.59 13.32 -6.60
CA PHE A 73 -8.17 13.47 -6.27
C PHE A 73 -7.79 14.92 -5.93
N PHE A 74 -8.35 15.89 -6.68
CA PHE A 74 -8.05 17.32 -6.51
C PHE A 74 -8.97 18.01 -5.50
N PHE A 75 -10.26 17.68 -5.50
CA PHE A 75 -11.31 18.35 -4.72
C PHE A 75 -11.97 17.44 -3.67
N GLY A 76 -11.66 16.15 -3.64
CA GLY A 76 -12.21 15.23 -2.64
C GLY A 76 -11.64 15.48 -1.25
N ASP A 77 -12.40 15.03 -0.25
CA ASP A 77 -12.11 15.23 1.16
C ASP A 77 -10.69 14.76 1.52
N PRO A 78 -9.86 15.58 2.19
CA PRO A 78 -8.56 15.13 2.68
C PRO A 78 -8.68 13.93 3.62
N ALA A 79 -9.85 13.76 4.26
CA ALA A 79 -10.20 12.61 5.08
C ALA A 79 -10.27 11.27 4.32
N GLN A 80 -10.46 11.28 2.98
CA GLN A 80 -10.42 10.07 2.16
C GLN A 80 -9.01 9.75 1.65
N GLN A 81 -8.13 10.75 1.55
CA GLN A 81 -6.74 10.54 1.14
C GLN A 81 -5.89 9.96 2.28
N SER A 82 -6.24 10.28 3.53
CA SER A 82 -5.64 9.69 4.73
C SER A 82 -6.06 8.23 4.97
N GLN A 83 -7.10 7.73 4.29
CA GLN A 83 -7.51 6.32 4.42
C GLN A 83 -6.61 5.33 3.65
N GLN A 84 -5.65 5.82 2.85
CA GLN A 84 -4.73 4.99 2.09
C GLN A 84 -3.30 4.96 2.65
N GLN A 85 -3.06 5.56 3.82
CA GLN A 85 -1.75 5.51 4.48
C GLN A 85 -1.93 5.19 5.97
N GLY A 86 -2.02 3.90 6.26
CA GLY A 86 -1.85 3.38 7.61
C GLY A 86 -0.46 3.73 8.14
N GLN A 87 -0.43 4.48 9.22
CA GLN A 87 0.68 4.45 10.17
C GLN A 87 0.09 4.27 11.56
N HIS A 88 -0.76 3.25 11.73
CA HIS A 88 -0.96 2.71 13.07
C HIS A 88 0.34 1.97 13.42
N MET A 89 1.26 2.64 14.11
CA MET A 89 2.47 1.99 14.60
C MET A 89 2.06 1.06 15.75
N VAL A 90 2.47 -0.19 15.66
CA VAL A 90 2.25 -1.19 16.70
C VAL A 90 3.57 -1.79 17.12
N PHE A 91 3.70 -2.03 18.41
CA PHE A 91 4.78 -2.83 18.93
C PHE A 91 4.49 -4.30 18.60
N CYS A 92 5.18 -4.83 17.58
CA CYS A 92 4.93 -6.18 17.11
C CYS A 92 5.40 -7.20 18.15
N ALA A 93 4.50 -8.00 18.71
CA ALA A 93 4.82 -9.06 19.67
C ALA A 93 5.79 -10.11 19.08
N LYS A 94 5.69 -10.40 17.77
CA LYS A 94 6.54 -11.37 17.07
C LYS A 94 7.93 -10.83 16.69
N LEU A 95 8.03 -9.55 16.38
CA LEU A 95 9.28 -8.93 15.91
C LEU A 95 9.95 -8.05 16.98
N GLN A 96 9.29 -7.90 18.14
CA GLN A 96 9.69 -7.11 19.31
C GLN A 96 10.19 -5.71 18.96
N ARG A 97 9.52 -5.06 18.01
CA ARG A 97 9.89 -3.74 17.49
C ARG A 97 8.67 -3.00 16.97
N GLU A 98 8.78 -1.68 16.91
CA GLU A 98 7.74 -0.82 16.34
C GLU A 98 7.75 -0.87 14.82
N LEU A 99 6.63 -1.29 14.24
CA LEU A 99 6.43 -1.43 12.80
C LEU A 99 5.03 -0.93 12.43
N PRO A 100 4.80 -0.61 11.14
CA PRO A 100 3.45 -0.33 10.67
C PRO A 100 2.54 -1.55 10.90
N GLY A 101 1.48 -1.31 11.68
CA GLY A 101 0.40 -2.23 12.00
C GLY A 101 -0.53 -2.48 10.83
N LEU A 102 -1.54 -3.31 11.06
CA LEU A 102 -2.54 -3.61 10.04
C LEU A 102 -3.44 -2.39 9.81
N ASP A 103 -3.90 -2.23 8.57
CA ASP A 103 -4.84 -1.16 8.18
C ASP A 103 -6.26 -1.41 8.72
N LYS A 104 -6.61 -2.68 8.98
CA LYS A 104 -7.91 -3.13 9.51
C LYS A 104 -7.80 -4.48 10.21
N PRO A 105 -8.64 -4.79 11.21
CA PRO A 105 -8.65 -6.10 11.83
C PRO A 105 -9.04 -7.19 10.81
N PRO A 106 -8.30 -8.32 10.74
CA PRO A 106 -8.49 -9.33 9.72
C PRO A 106 -9.73 -10.20 9.96
N PHE A 107 -10.16 -10.34 11.22
CA PHE A 107 -11.34 -11.11 11.61
C PHE A 107 -12.16 -10.37 12.67
N PRO A 108 -13.49 -10.54 12.68
CA PRO A 108 -14.32 -10.06 13.77
C PRO A 108 -14.11 -10.91 15.03
N GLY A 109 -13.98 -10.27 16.19
CA GLY A 109 -13.81 -10.93 17.49
C GLY A 109 -12.58 -10.45 18.26
N GLU A 110 -12.39 -10.95 19.49
CA GLU A 110 -11.30 -10.53 20.38
C GLU A 110 -9.92 -10.87 19.80
N LEU A 111 -9.77 -12.03 19.16
CA LEU A 111 -8.53 -12.45 18.53
C LEU A 111 -8.09 -11.50 17.41
N GLY A 112 -9.03 -11.08 16.55
CA GLY A 112 -8.72 -10.14 15.46
C GLY A 112 -8.30 -8.77 15.97
N ARG A 113 -8.91 -8.31 17.07
CA ARG A 113 -8.52 -7.07 17.75
C ARG A 113 -7.12 -7.17 18.38
N ARG A 114 -6.83 -8.28 19.05
CA ARG A 114 -5.50 -8.55 19.64
C ARG A 114 -4.40 -8.59 18.60
N ILE A 115 -4.66 -9.18 17.43
CA ILE A 115 -3.72 -9.19 16.30
C ILE A 115 -3.54 -7.78 15.75
N TYR A 116 -4.63 -7.03 15.58
CA TYR A 116 -4.55 -5.65 15.10
C TYR A 116 -3.69 -4.76 16.01
N GLU A 117 -3.83 -4.89 17.33
CA GLU A 117 -3.11 -4.08 18.32
C GLU A 117 -1.66 -4.57 18.56
N GLY A 118 -1.39 -5.86 18.37
CA GLY A 118 -0.12 -6.49 18.75
C GLY A 118 0.77 -6.99 17.61
N ILE A 119 0.30 -6.99 16.36
CA ILE A 119 1.01 -7.60 15.23
C ILE A 119 1.16 -6.60 14.09
N SER A 120 2.39 -6.49 13.56
CA SER A 120 2.67 -5.62 12.42
C SER A 120 2.27 -6.26 11.11
N LYS A 121 2.12 -5.42 10.08
CA LYS A 121 1.85 -5.85 8.70
C LYS A 121 2.87 -6.89 8.23
N GLN A 122 4.14 -6.67 8.54
CA GLN A 122 5.23 -7.58 8.18
C GLN A 122 5.11 -8.97 8.80
N ALA A 123 4.73 -9.05 10.08
CA ALA A 123 4.50 -10.35 10.73
C ALA A 123 3.24 -11.03 10.18
N TRP A 124 2.22 -10.25 9.84
CA TRP A 124 0.99 -10.75 9.23
C TRP A 124 1.22 -11.33 7.82
N ASP A 125 2.10 -10.74 7.01
CA ASP A 125 2.45 -11.26 5.69
C ASP A 125 3.12 -12.65 5.73
N MET A 126 3.68 -13.05 6.88
CA MET A 126 4.25 -14.40 7.07
C MET A 126 3.18 -15.47 7.34
N TRP A 127 2.00 -15.07 7.82
CA TRP A 127 0.96 -15.99 8.25
C TRP A 127 0.32 -16.84 7.14
N PRO A 128 0.02 -16.32 5.94
CA PRO A 128 -0.53 -17.15 4.86
C PRO A 128 0.32 -18.38 4.53
N ALA A 129 1.65 -18.21 4.49
CA ALA A 129 2.58 -19.30 4.25
C ALA A 129 2.54 -20.34 5.39
N GLN A 130 2.58 -19.88 6.64
CA GLN A 130 2.49 -20.75 7.81
C GLN A 130 1.13 -21.48 7.88
N SER A 131 0.03 -20.78 7.65
CA SER A 131 -1.32 -21.34 7.66
C SER A 131 -1.46 -22.46 6.62
N THR A 132 -0.85 -22.30 5.44
CA THR A 132 -0.84 -23.33 4.39
C THR A 132 -0.09 -24.57 4.85
N LEU A 133 1.08 -24.41 5.50
CA LEU A 133 1.83 -25.53 6.07
C LEU A 133 1.03 -26.27 7.14
N ILE A 134 0.37 -25.55 8.05
CA ILE A 134 -0.47 -26.14 9.10
C ILE A 134 -1.63 -26.92 8.47
N ILE A 135 -2.35 -26.33 7.51
CA ILE A 135 -3.47 -26.99 6.83
C ILE A 135 -3.02 -28.28 6.17
N ASN A 136 -1.88 -28.26 5.47
CA ASN A 136 -1.36 -29.45 4.79
C ASN A 136 -0.86 -30.50 5.79
N HIS A 137 -0.20 -30.09 6.88
CA HIS A 137 0.36 -31.00 7.89
C HIS A 137 -0.73 -31.70 8.71
N TYR A 138 -1.76 -30.96 9.12
CA TYR A 138 -2.88 -31.50 9.91
C TYR A 138 -4.03 -32.01 9.05
N GLY A 139 -3.97 -31.86 7.72
CA GLY A 139 -5.05 -32.24 6.80
C GLY A 139 -6.36 -31.51 7.09
N LEU A 140 -6.30 -30.24 7.48
CA LEU A 140 -7.47 -29.48 7.95
C LEU A 140 -8.42 -29.16 6.80
N ASN A 141 -9.71 -29.41 7.00
CA ASN A 141 -10.75 -28.98 6.08
C ASN A 141 -11.37 -27.66 6.56
N MET A 142 -11.20 -26.58 5.80
CA MET A 142 -11.73 -25.23 6.11
C MET A 142 -13.28 -25.16 6.21
N ALA A 143 -13.98 -26.20 5.75
CA ALA A 143 -15.43 -26.34 5.92
C ALA A 143 -15.82 -26.77 7.35
N ASP A 144 -14.92 -27.44 8.07
CA ASP A 144 -15.20 -27.97 9.40
C ASP A 144 -14.91 -26.93 10.50
N PRO A 145 -15.83 -26.74 11.47
CA PRO A 145 -15.64 -25.80 12.56
C PRO A 145 -14.50 -26.17 13.51
N GLU A 146 -14.18 -27.45 13.69
CA GLU A 146 -13.06 -27.91 14.53
C GLU A 146 -11.71 -27.59 13.87
N ALA A 147 -11.61 -27.77 12.56
CA ALA A 147 -10.43 -27.36 11.81
C ALA A 147 -10.14 -25.85 11.92
N ARG A 148 -11.19 -25.02 11.95
CA ARG A 148 -11.07 -23.58 12.19
C ARG A 148 -10.70 -23.23 13.63
N LYS A 149 -10.97 -24.11 14.61
CA LYS A 149 -10.48 -23.93 15.99
C LYS A 149 -9.00 -24.21 16.05
N ILE A 150 -8.56 -25.36 15.52
CA ILE A 150 -7.14 -25.75 15.47
C ILE A 150 -6.31 -24.66 14.77
N LEU A 151 -6.78 -24.16 13.62
CA LEU A 151 -6.08 -23.10 12.90
C LEU A 151 -5.97 -21.80 13.73
N ARG A 152 -6.98 -21.46 14.52
CA ARG A 152 -6.95 -20.28 15.41
C ARG A 152 -5.99 -20.46 16.57
N GLU A 153 -6.00 -21.63 17.20
CA GLU A 153 -5.04 -21.96 18.28
C GLU A 153 -3.60 -21.90 17.76
N GLN A 154 -3.33 -22.49 16.59
CA GLN A 154 -2.03 -22.42 15.94
C GLN A 154 -1.66 -20.99 15.50
N MET A 155 -2.63 -20.16 15.17
CA MET A 155 -2.41 -18.74 14.88
C MET A 155 -1.98 -17.97 16.13
N GLU A 156 -2.66 -18.20 17.25
CA GLU A 156 -2.30 -17.60 18.55
C GLU A 156 -0.90 -18.05 18.97
N GLU A 157 -0.58 -19.32 18.79
CA GLU A 157 0.75 -19.86 19.09
C GLU A 157 1.83 -19.29 18.16
N PHE A 158 1.55 -19.12 16.87
CA PHE A 158 2.51 -18.56 15.93
C PHE A 158 2.87 -17.09 16.23
N PHE A 159 1.86 -16.28 16.58
CA PHE A 159 2.02 -14.84 16.82
C PHE A 159 2.41 -14.49 18.26
N PHE A 160 1.89 -15.23 19.25
CA PHE A 160 2.03 -14.92 20.68
C PHE A 160 2.68 -16.06 21.50
N GLY A 161 2.99 -17.22 20.91
CA GLY A 161 3.60 -18.35 21.60
C GLY A 161 5.12 -18.21 21.85
N ALA A 162 5.72 -19.23 22.47
CA ALA A 162 7.12 -19.20 22.92
C ALA A 162 8.16 -19.05 21.78
N ASP A 163 7.83 -19.52 20.57
CA ASP A 163 8.60 -19.33 19.33
C ASP A 163 8.42 -17.92 18.72
N ALA A 164 7.76 -16.98 19.43
CA ALA A 164 7.63 -15.60 19.00
C ALA A 164 8.92 -14.78 19.07
N LYS A 165 10.01 -15.31 19.65
CA LYS A 165 11.33 -14.67 19.62
C LYS A 165 12.16 -15.22 18.46
N MET A 166 12.30 -14.44 17.39
CA MET A 166 13.43 -14.63 16.47
C MET A 166 14.75 -14.26 17.20
N PRO A 167 15.87 -14.91 16.87
CA PRO A 167 17.16 -14.71 17.55
C PRO A 167 17.66 -13.25 17.46
N GLU A 168 18.28 -12.78 18.54
CA GLU A 168 19.03 -11.51 18.59
C GLU A 168 20.07 -11.48 17.46
N GLY A 169 19.87 -10.60 16.47
CA GLY A 169 20.80 -10.44 15.35
C GLY A 169 20.16 -10.25 13.96
N TRP A 170 18.83 -10.28 13.84
CA TRP A 170 18.18 -9.96 12.56
C TRP A 170 17.84 -8.46 12.43
N GLU A 171 18.79 -7.72 11.84
CA GLU A 171 18.65 -6.36 11.34
C GLU A 171 18.06 -6.38 9.91
N PRO A 172 16.82 -5.89 9.70
CA PRO A 172 16.37 -5.57 8.36
C PRO A 172 17.00 -4.25 7.94
N GLU A 173 17.68 -4.24 6.79
CA GLU A 173 17.96 -3.00 6.11
C GLU A 173 16.65 -2.23 5.90
N PRO A 174 16.61 -0.91 6.15
CA PRO A 174 15.43 -0.12 5.92
C PRO A 174 15.05 -0.24 4.44
N ALA A 175 13.85 -0.76 4.17
CA ALA A 175 13.28 -0.85 2.84
C ALA A 175 13.14 0.56 2.26
N GLY A 176 14.17 0.98 1.52
CA GLY A 176 14.29 2.36 1.08
C GLY A 176 15.46 2.64 0.16
N ALA A 177 15.73 1.77 -0.84
CA ALA A 177 16.50 2.18 -2.03
C ALA A 177 16.33 1.16 -3.16
N GLY A 178 15.66 1.57 -4.23
CA GLY A 178 15.63 0.81 -5.47
C GLY A 178 17.01 0.76 -6.13
N ALA A 179 17.39 -0.42 -6.62
CA ALA A 179 18.36 -0.57 -7.70
C ALA A 179 18.07 -1.89 -8.42
N GLY A 180 17.64 -1.79 -9.68
CA GLY A 180 17.29 -2.93 -10.51
C GLY A 180 18.45 -3.89 -10.81
N PRO A 181 18.17 -5.07 -11.39
CA PRO A 181 19.16 -6.11 -11.58
C PRO A 181 20.21 -5.70 -12.61
N ARG A 182 21.46 -5.47 -12.19
CA ARG A 182 22.62 -5.45 -13.10
C ARG A 182 22.85 -6.86 -13.63
N ARG A 183 22.50 -7.04 -14.91
CA ARG A 183 22.87 -8.17 -15.76
C ARG A 183 24.37 -8.43 -15.65
N LYS A 184 24.76 -9.62 -15.17
CA LYS A 184 26.16 -10.08 -15.16
C LYS A 184 26.53 -10.56 -16.57
N GLY A 185 26.90 -9.61 -17.43
CA GLY A 185 27.53 -9.88 -18.72
C GLY A 185 28.93 -10.45 -18.52
N GLY A 186 29.26 -11.47 -19.30
CA GLY A 186 30.53 -12.20 -19.25
C GLY A 186 31.76 -11.34 -19.59
N GLY A 187 32.93 -11.84 -19.18
CA GLY A 187 34.23 -11.26 -19.49
C GLY A 187 35.33 -12.28 -19.21
N GLY A 188 36.09 -12.60 -20.26
CA GLY A 188 37.01 -13.72 -20.38
C GLY A 188 38.07 -13.87 -19.29
N ALA A 189 38.35 -15.14 -18.96
CA ALA A 189 39.58 -15.54 -18.31
C ALA A 189 40.73 -15.44 -19.32
N ALA A 190 41.66 -14.51 -19.05
CA ALA A 190 42.96 -14.47 -19.68
C ALA A 190 44.05 -14.57 -18.61
N ARG A 191 45.03 -15.45 -18.90
CA ARG A 191 46.43 -15.51 -18.47
C ARG A 191 46.89 -16.54 -17.44
N LYS A 192 48.06 -17.09 -17.82
CA LYS A 192 49.15 -17.79 -17.10
C LYS A 192 49.03 -19.31 -17.23
N LYS A 193 49.96 -20.05 -17.84
CA LYS A 193 51.35 -19.82 -18.28
C LYS A 193 51.61 -20.73 -19.48
#